data_AF-A0A4D4KJZ6-F1
#
_entry.id   AF-A0A4D4KJZ6-F1
#
_cell.length_a   1.000
_cell.length_b   1.000
_cell.length_c   1.000
_cell.angle_alpha   90.00
_cell.angle_beta   90.00
_cell.angle_gamma   90.00
#
_symmetry.space_group_name_H-M   'P 1'
#
loop_
_entity.id
_entity.type
_entity.pdbx_description
1 polymer ?
#
loop_
_entity_poly.entity_id
_entity_poly.type
_entity_poly.pdbx_seq_one_letter_code
_entity_poly.pdbx_strand_id
1 'polypeptide(L)'
;MDTVVASIAAFASSIIAVAGTLLGARLQQHGTAEAEQAARNEQIRKDRHAAYQTLLSRMRKHRRNLYTRWELRDADAAQQDKARWQSWESSSDVVDALDDVELLTDDPELLRLASAAVGATFALKKKGERGVTQAEMDTRGERAREAQEEFRAAARQLLLAAI
;
A
#
# COMPACT_ATOMS: atom_id res chain seq x y z
N MET A 1 54.42 -47.60 -18.37
CA MET A 1 53.14 -47.71 -17.64
C MET A 1 52.77 -46.36 -17.01
N ASP A 2 53.73 -45.65 -16.42
CA ASP A 2 53.52 -44.40 -15.69
C ASP A 2 52.92 -43.24 -16.51
N THR A 3 53.28 -43.10 -17.78
CA THR A 3 52.75 -42.06 -18.68
C THR A 3 51.29 -42.28 -19.08
N VAL A 4 50.87 -43.55 -19.20
CA VAL A 4 49.48 -43.92 -19.52
C VAL A 4 48.58 -43.65 -18.32
N VAL A 5 49.04 -44.02 -17.11
CA VAL A 5 48.32 -43.77 -15.85
C VAL A 5 48.18 -42.26 -15.59
N ALA A 6 49.24 -41.48 -15.82
CA ALA A 6 49.21 -40.02 -15.69
C ALA A 6 48.22 -39.36 -16.68
N SER A 7 48.16 -39.84 -17.92
CA SER A 7 47.25 -39.30 -18.94
C SER A 7 45.78 -39.58 -18.60
N ILE A 8 45.48 -40.77 -18.06
CA ILE A 8 44.12 -41.13 -17.63
C ILE A 8 43.68 -40.29 -16.43
N ALA A 9 44.57 -40.07 -15.45
CA ALA A 9 44.28 -39.23 -14.29
C ALA A 9 44.03 -37.76 -14.67
N ALA A 10 44.81 -37.22 -15.61
CA ALA A 10 44.63 -35.86 -16.12
C ALA A 10 43.28 -35.69 -16.84
N PHE A 11 42.88 -36.69 -17.64
CA PHE A 11 41.59 -36.70 -18.32
C PHE A 11 40.40 -36.80 -17.36
N ALA A 12 40.50 -37.64 -16.33
CA ALA A 12 39.45 -37.74 -15.31
C ALA A 12 39.29 -36.42 -14.53
N SER A 13 40.41 -35.75 -14.20
CA SER A 13 40.39 -34.47 -13.49
C SER A 13 39.76 -33.34 -14.33
N SER A 14 40.05 -33.28 -15.63
CA SER A 14 39.46 -32.26 -16.51
C SER A 14 37.95 -32.43 -16.67
N ILE A 15 37.46 -33.67 -16.77
CA ILE A 15 36.01 -33.97 -16.81
C ILE A 15 35.33 -33.53 -15.51
N ILE A 16 35.91 -33.86 -14.35
CA ILE A 16 35.36 -33.49 -13.05
C ILE A 16 35.31 -31.96 -12.90
N ALA A 17 36.36 -31.26 -13.34
CA ALA A 17 36.41 -29.81 -13.32
C ALA A 17 35.30 -29.18 -14.16
N VAL A 18 35.15 -29.60 -15.43
CA VAL A 18 34.11 -29.08 -16.33
C VAL A 18 32.71 -29.41 -15.83
N ALA A 19 32.49 -30.62 -15.31
CA ALA A 19 31.22 -31.01 -14.70
C ALA A 19 30.90 -30.15 -13.47
N GLY A 20 31.87 -29.89 -12.60
CA GLY A 20 31.71 -29.02 -11.43
C GLY A 20 31.39 -27.57 -11.79
N THR A 21 32.05 -27.02 -12.82
CA THR A 21 31.76 -25.65 -13.30
C THR A 21 30.38 -25.55 -13.95
N LEU A 22 29.97 -26.54 -14.75
CA LEU A 22 28.63 -26.56 -15.35
C LEU A 22 27.52 -26.70 -14.31
N LEU A 23 27.71 -27.56 -13.30
CA LEU A 23 26.77 -27.70 -12.19
C LEU A 23 26.68 -26.39 -11.38
N GLY A 24 27.83 -25.80 -11.05
CA GLY A 24 27.92 -24.54 -10.30
C GLY A 24 27.23 -23.39 -11.01
N ALA A 25 27.48 -23.22 -12.32
CA ALA A 25 26.86 -22.17 -13.13
C ALA A 25 25.33 -22.33 -13.21
N ARG A 26 24.85 -23.58 -13.37
CA ARG A 26 23.40 -23.87 -13.44
C ARG A 26 22.71 -23.63 -12.10
N LEU A 27 23.32 -24.05 -10.99
CA LEU A 27 22.79 -23.80 -9.64
C LEU A 27 22.78 -22.30 -9.30
N GLN A 28 23.81 -21.55 -9.69
CA GLN A 28 23.83 -20.10 -9.54
C GLN A 28 22.70 -19.43 -10.34
N GLN A 29 22.49 -19.81 -11.60
CA GLN A 29 21.43 -19.25 -12.45
C GLN A 29 20.02 -19.51 -11.91
N HIS A 30 19.75 -20.71 -11.38
CA HIS A 30 18.47 -21.01 -10.74
C HIS A 30 18.29 -20.25 -9.43
N GLY A 31 19.31 -20.20 -8.58
CA GLY A 31 19.25 -19.45 -7.32
C GLY A 31 19.07 -17.93 -7.53
N THR A 32 19.67 -17.35 -8.58
CA THR A 32 19.46 -15.94 -8.92
C THR A 32 18.05 -15.67 -9.43
N ALA A 33 17.48 -16.54 -10.26
CA ALA A 33 16.14 -16.35 -10.80
C ALA A 33 15.06 -16.42 -9.70
N GLU A 34 15.18 -17.37 -8.76
CA GLU A 34 14.28 -17.49 -7.61
C GLU A 34 14.43 -16.31 -6.64
N ALA A 35 15.67 -15.89 -6.35
CA ALA A 35 15.93 -14.72 -5.51
C ALA A 35 15.40 -13.42 -6.12
N GLU A 36 15.52 -13.25 -7.44
CA GLU A 36 14.96 -12.10 -8.16
C GLU A 36 13.44 -12.09 -8.11
N GLN A 37 12.78 -13.23 -8.29
CA GLN A 37 11.32 -13.31 -8.19
C GLN A 37 10.84 -13.00 -6.77
N ALA A 38 11.52 -13.53 -5.75
CA ALA A 38 11.22 -13.22 -4.36
C ALA A 38 11.40 -11.72 -4.06
N ALA A 39 12.47 -11.11 -4.56
CA ALA A 39 12.73 -9.68 -4.40
C ALA A 39 11.65 -8.81 -5.08
N ARG A 40 11.20 -9.19 -6.29
CA ARG A 40 10.10 -8.50 -6.99
C ARG A 40 8.79 -8.60 -6.22
N ASN A 41 8.43 -9.79 -5.73
CA ASN A 41 7.21 -9.99 -4.95
C ASN A 41 7.24 -9.17 -3.65
N GLU A 42 8.37 -9.17 -2.96
CA GLU A 42 8.57 -8.39 -1.73
C GLU A 42 8.49 -6.87 -2.00
N GLN A 43 8.99 -6.40 -3.14
CA GLN A 43 8.87 -4.99 -3.53
C GLN A 43 7.40 -4.60 -3.73
N ILE A 44 6.64 -5.40 -4.50
CA ILE A 44 5.20 -5.16 -4.71
C ILE A 44 4.45 -5.14 -3.38
N ARG A 45 4.80 -6.05 -2.45
CA ARG A 45 4.20 -6.10 -1.11
C ARG A 45 4.48 -4.82 -0.32
N LYS A 46 5.70 -4.28 -0.38
CA LYS A 46 6.07 -3.01 0.26
C LYS A 46 5.33 -1.83 -0.35
N ASP A 47 5.23 -1.79 -1.67
CA ASP A 47 4.54 -0.71 -2.40
C ASP A 47 3.06 -0.68 -2.03
N ARG A 48 2.38 -1.84 -2.03
CA ARG A 48 1.00 -1.99 -1.55
C ARG A 48 0.84 -1.51 -0.11
N HIS A 49 1.70 -1.96 0.79
CA HIS A 49 1.66 -1.55 2.19
C HIS A 49 1.81 -0.03 2.34
N ALA A 50 2.75 0.59 1.62
CA ALA A 50 2.95 2.03 1.62
C ALA A 50 1.73 2.79 1.10
N ALA A 51 1.11 2.35 0.00
CA ALA A 51 -0.11 2.95 -0.54
C ALA A 51 -1.29 2.86 0.44
N TYR A 52 -1.55 1.69 1.02
CA TYR A 52 -2.63 1.50 2.00
C TYR A 52 -2.43 2.38 3.25
N GLN A 53 -1.20 2.48 3.75
CA GLN A 53 -0.87 3.37 4.86
C GLN A 53 -1.05 4.84 4.49
N THR A 54 -0.68 5.22 3.27
CA THR A 54 -0.82 6.57 2.74
C THR A 54 -2.29 6.96 2.70
N LEU A 55 -3.14 6.15 2.06
CA LEU A 55 -4.59 6.38 2.00
C LEU A 55 -5.21 6.55 3.39
N LEU A 56 -4.91 5.63 4.32
CA LEU A 56 -5.35 5.72 5.72
C LEU A 56 -4.91 7.04 6.39
N SER A 57 -3.67 7.47 6.15
CA SER A 57 -3.16 8.72 6.72
C SER A 57 -3.84 9.97 6.13
N ARG A 58 -4.10 9.98 4.82
CA ARG A 58 -4.76 11.09 4.12
C ARG A 58 -6.21 11.21 4.56
N MET A 59 -6.94 10.10 4.70
CA MET A 59 -8.30 10.11 5.23
C MET A 59 -8.35 10.66 6.67
N ARG A 60 -7.41 10.26 7.54
CA ARG A 60 -7.32 10.82 8.90
C ARG A 60 -7.03 12.33 8.90
N LYS A 61 -6.12 12.79 8.04
CA LYS A 61 -5.81 14.22 7.86
C LYS A 61 -7.04 14.98 7.37
N HIS A 62 -7.71 14.49 6.34
CA HIS A 62 -8.90 15.13 5.77
C HIS A 62 -10.03 15.21 6.79
N ARG A 63 -10.33 14.10 7.50
CA ARG A 63 -11.34 14.08 8.55
C ARG A 63 -11.09 15.13 9.63
N ARG A 64 -9.84 15.26 10.09
CA ARG A 64 -9.45 16.32 11.04
C ARG A 64 -9.73 17.72 10.47
N ASN A 65 -9.39 17.96 9.21
CA ASN A 65 -9.67 19.25 8.55
C ASN A 65 -11.18 19.51 8.43
N LEU A 66 -12.01 18.47 8.22
CA LEU A 66 -13.47 18.60 8.23
C LEU A 66 -14.02 18.94 9.62
N TYR A 67 -13.48 18.35 10.69
CA TYR A 67 -13.81 18.73 12.07
C TYR A 67 -13.42 20.18 12.35
N THR A 68 -12.18 20.58 12.05
CA THR A 68 -11.72 21.97 12.22
C THR A 68 -12.60 22.94 11.45
N ARG A 69 -12.99 22.62 10.21
CA ARG A 69 -13.92 23.42 9.42
C ARG A 69 -15.32 23.49 10.04
N TRP A 70 -15.78 22.44 10.71
CA TRP A 70 -17.07 22.43 11.41
C TRP A 70 -17.03 23.25 12.71
N GLU A 71 -15.94 23.17 13.47
CA GLU A 71 -15.71 23.96 14.69
C GLU A 71 -15.61 25.45 14.38
N LEU A 72 -14.92 25.82 13.30
CA LEU A 72 -14.73 27.21 12.89
C LEU A 72 -15.90 27.79 12.06
N ARG A 73 -17.06 27.15 12.05
CA ARG A 73 -18.21 27.62 11.24
C ARG A 73 -18.73 29.01 11.63
N ASP A 74 -18.55 29.39 12.89
CA ASP A 74 -18.99 30.66 13.48
C ASP A 74 -17.79 31.62 13.72
N ALA A 75 -16.61 31.24 13.23
CA ALA A 75 -15.39 32.04 13.33
C ALA A 75 -15.36 33.19 12.32
N ASP A 76 -14.32 34.03 12.35
CA ASP A 76 -14.17 35.09 11.36
C ASP A 76 -13.95 34.56 9.94
N ALA A 77 -14.16 35.41 8.93
CA ALA A 77 -14.06 35.02 7.52
C ALA A 77 -12.69 34.46 7.14
N ALA A 78 -11.61 34.98 7.71
CA ALA A 78 -10.24 34.56 7.40
C ALA A 78 -9.96 33.14 7.92
N GLN A 79 -10.42 32.85 9.14
CA GLN A 79 -10.34 31.51 9.74
C GLN A 79 -11.20 30.50 8.98
N GLN A 80 -12.42 30.91 8.58
CA GLN A 80 -13.29 30.07 7.75
C GLN A 80 -12.65 29.75 6.39
N ASP A 81 -12.06 30.73 5.72
CA ASP A 81 -11.40 30.54 4.43
C ASP A 81 -10.18 29.62 4.53
N LYS A 82 -9.37 29.79 5.57
CA LYS A 82 -8.24 28.89 5.85
C LYS A 82 -8.72 27.44 6.04
N ALA A 83 -9.75 27.22 6.84
CA ALA A 83 -10.27 25.88 7.09
C ALA A 83 -10.93 25.27 5.84
N ARG A 84 -11.61 26.10 5.02
CA ARG A 84 -12.14 25.70 3.71
C ARG A 84 -11.01 25.21 2.81
N TRP A 85 -9.94 26.00 2.66
CA TRP A 85 -8.81 25.67 1.81
C TRP A 85 -8.07 24.40 2.27
N GLN A 86 -7.80 24.25 3.56
CA GLN A 86 -7.19 23.03 4.12
C GLN A 86 -8.03 21.79 3.88
N SER A 87 -9.36 21.89 4.04
CA SER A 87 -10.26 20.78 3.72
C SER A 87 -10.25 20.43 2.23
N TRP A 88 -10.13 21.44 1.35
CA TRP A 88 -10.06 21.24 -0.09
C TRP A 88 -8.74 20.58 -0.52
N GLU A 89 -7.59 21.09 -0.06
CA GLU A 89 -6.28 20.50 -0.36
C GLU A 89 -6.20 19.04 0.11
N SER A 90 -6.61 18.78 1.35
CA SER A 90 -6.65 17.40 1.87
C SER A 90 -7.68 16.50 1.21
N SER A 91 -8.65 17.05 0.46
CA SER A 91 -9.57 16.24 -0.34
C SER A 91 -8.86 15.63 -1.54
N SER A 92 -8.03 16.43 -2.24
CA SER A 92 -7.22 15.94 -3.37
C SER A 92 -6.22 14.89 -2.89
N ASP A 93 -5.54 15.14 -1.76
CA ASP A 93 -4.65 14.16 -1.13
C ASP A 93 -5.29 12.77 -0.93
N VAL A 94 -6.59 12.70 -0.62
CA VAL A 94 -7.29 11.43 -0.42
C VAL A 94 -7.60 10.75 -1.74
N VAL A 95 -7.98 11.52 -2.77
CA VAL A 95 -8.26 10.99 -4.11
C VAL A 95 -6.98 10.43 -4.71
N ASP A 96 -5.88 11.20 -4.69
CA ASP A 96 -4.58 10.75 -5.22
C ASP A 96 -4.12 9.45 -4.54
N ALA A 97 -4.31 9.34 -3.23
CA ALA A 97 -3.96 8.14 -2.49
C ALA A 97 -4.91 6.95 -2.73
N LEU A 98 -6.15 7.19 -3.18
CA LEU A 98 -7.06 6.12 -3.60
C LEU A 98 -6.65 5.61 -4.99
N ASP A 99 -6.31 6.52 -5.91
CA ASP A 99 -5.81 6.17 -7.24
C ASP A 99 -4.55 5.30 -7.13
N ASP A 100 -3.62 5.64 -6.23
CA ASP A 100 -2.43 4.81 -5.94
C ASP A 100 -2.80 3.38 -5.49
N VAL A 101 -3.88 3.23 -4.72
CA VAL A 101 -4.37 1.91 -4.28
C VAL A 101 -4.96 1.14 -5.46
N GLU A 102 -5.80 1.79 -6.26
CA GLU A 102 -6.41 1.20 -7.46
C GLU A 102 -5.37 0.73 -8.49
N LEU A 103 -4.22 1.39 -8.57
CA LEU A 103 -3.12 0.99 -9.45
C LEU A 103 -2.34 -0.26 -8.97
N LEU A 104 -2.41 -0.60 -7.68
CA LEU A 104 -1.56 -1.64 -7.07
C LEU A 104 -2.31 -2.95 -6.78
N THR A 105 -3.63 -2.98 -6.90
CA THR A 105 -4.45 -4.14 -6.58
C THR A 105 -5.73 -4.21 -7.41
N ASP A 106 -6.06 -5.41 -7.89
CA ASP A 106 -7.33 -5.71 -8.54
C ASP A 106 -8.33 -6.41 -7.60
N ASP A 107 -7.99 -6.53 -6.30
CA ASP A 107 -8.85 -7.19 -5.32
C ASP A 107 -10.17 -6.40 -5.13
N PRO A 108 -11.33 -6.94 -5.59
CA PRO A 108 -12.56 -6.16 -5.67
C PRO A 108 -13.12 -5.81 -4.30
N GLU A 109 -12.90 -6.66 -3.29
CA GLU A 109 -13.40 -6.42 -1.94
C GLU A 109 -12.59 -5.32 -1.26
N LEU A 110 -11.26 -5.33 -1.40
CA LEU A 110 -10.38 -4.29 -0.88
C LEU A 110 -10.71 -2.93 -1.52
N LEU A 111 -10.91 -2.88 -2.84
CA LEU A 111 -11.28 -1.64 -3.55
C LEU A 111 -12.66 -1.14 -3.11
N ARG A 112 -13.64 -2.04 -2.93
CA ARG A 112 -14.96 -1.68 -2.40
C ARG A 112 -14.85 -1.07 -1.00
N LEU A 113 -14.06 -1.67 -0.12
CA LEU A 113 -13.84 -1.19 1.24
C LEU A 113 -13.07 0.14 1.27
N ALA A 114 -12.07 0.31 0.40
CA ALA A 114 -11.34 1.56 0.25
C ALA A 114 -12.29 2.70 -0.17
N SER A 115 -13.10 2.46 -1.20
CA SER A 115 -14.10 3.41 -1.68
C SER A 115 -15.15 3.73 -0.61
N ALA A 116 -15.61 2.73 0.15
CA ALA A 116 -16.53 2.93 1.28
C ALA A 116 -15.91 3.80 2.39
N ALA A 117 -14.64 3.57 2.73
CA ALA A 117 -13.93 4.35 3.74
C ALA A 117 -13.72 5.81 3.30
N VAL A 118 -13.38 6.04 2.03
CA VAL A 118 -13.30 7.37 1.44
C VAL A 118 -14.67 8.04 1.44
N GLY A 119 -15.70 7.34 0.97
CA GLY A 119 -17.09 7.85 0.96
C GLY A 119 -17.58 8.25 2.35
N ALA A 120 -17.35 7.41 3.37
CA ALA A 120 -17.70 7.71 4.76
C ALA A 120 -16.92 8.92 5.30
N THR A 121 -15.64 9.05 4.93
CA THR A 121 -14.78 10.19 5.31
C THR A 121 -15.30 11.50 4.70
N PHE A 122 -15.72 11.49 3.43
CA PHE A 122 -16.28 12.67 2.75
C PHE A 122 -17.71 12.98 3.21
N ALA A 123 -18.47 11.97 3.64
CA ALA A 123 -19.82 12.13 4.18
C ALA A 123 -19.84 12.85 5.54
N LEU A 124 -18.69 13.01 6.21
CA LEU A 124 -18.59 13.72 7.47
C LEU A 124 -19.15 15.14 7.37
N LYS A 125 -18.75 15.88 6.32
CA LYS A 125 -19.28 17.21 6.01
C LYS A 125 -19.30 17.43 4.50
N LYS A 126 -20.51 17.46 3.93
CA LYS A 126 -20.69 17.66 2.49
C LYS A 126 -20.39 19.10 2.10
N LYS A 127 -19.97 19.30 0.84
CA LYS A 127 -19.77 20.64 0.27
C LYS A 127 -21.06 21.45 0.37
N GLY A 128 -20.98 22.64 0.98
CA GLY A 128 -22.12 23.54 1.14
C GLY A 128 -23.08 23.20 2.28
N GLU A 129 -22.85 22.11 3.02
CA GLU A 129 -23.72 21.69 4.11
C GLU A 129 -23.60 22.61 5.34
N ARG A 130 -24.76 23.10 5.80
CA ARG A 130 -24.92 23.95 6.99
C ARG A 130 -25.79 23.24 8.03
N GLY A 131 -25.63 23.61 9.30
CA GLY A 131 -26.51 23.15 10.38
C GLY A 131 -26.26 21.71 10.86
N VAL A 132 -25.13 21.09 10.53
CA VAL A 132 -24.77 19.77 11.07
C VAL A 132 -24.54 19.89 12.58
N THR A 133 -25.30 19.11 13.34
CA THR A 133 -25.20 19.05 14.80
C THR A 133 -23.94 18.30 15.26
N GLN A 134 -23.55 18.46 16.52
CA GLN A 134 -22.46 17.67 17.13
C GLN A 134 -22.76 16.16 17.05
N ALA A 135 -23.98 15.75 17.41
CA ALA A 135 -24.37 14.34 17.39
C ALA A 135 -24.29 13.72 15.98
N GLU A 136 -24.64 14.47 14.94
CA GLU A 136 -24.47 14.03 13.55
C GLU A 136 -23.00 13.94 13.16
N MET A 137 -22.17 14.91 13.54
CA MET A 137 -20.71 14.86 13.31
C MET A 137 -20.07 13.65 13.99
N ASP A 138 -20.49 13.32 15.22
CA ASP A 138 -19.99 12.16 15.95
C ASP A 138 -20.41 10.86 15.28
N THR A 139 -21.70 10.73 14.94
CA THR A 139 -22.24 9.55 14.24
C THR A 139 -21.53 9.31 12.91
N ARG A 140 -21.34 10.37 12.10
CA ARG A 140 -20.61 10.27 10.83
C ARG A 140 -19.14 9.96 11.08
N GLY A 141 -18.56 10.50 12.15
CA GLY A 141 -17.19 10.25 12.58
C GLY A 141 -16.93 8.79 12.91
N GLU A 142 -17.83 8.15 13.66
CA GLU A 142 -17.76 6.73 13.99
C GLU A 142 -17.88 5.87 12.73
N ARG A 143 -18.86 6.14 11.85
CA ARG A 143 -18.98 5.43 10.56
C ARG A 143 -17.71 5.52 9.71
N ALA A 144 -17.05 6.68 9.69
CA ALA A 144 -15.78 6.84 8.99
C ALA A 144 -14.64 6.04 9.65
N ARG A 145 -14.62 5.90 10.99
CA ARG A 145 -13.65 5.05 11.69
C ARG A 145 -13.88 3.59 11.39
N GLU A 146 -15.13 3.12 11.49
CA GLU A 146 -15.53 1.75 11.21
C GLU A 146 -15.11 1.34 9.80
N ALA A 147 -15.47 2.12 8.78
CA ALA A 147 -15.08 1.84 7.40
C ALA A 147 -13.56 1.84 7.18
N GLN A 148 -12.81 2.72 7.87
CA GLN A 148 -11.34 2.71 7.83
C GLN A 148 -10.72 1.46 8.48
N GLU A 149 -11.33 0.94 9.54
CA GLU A 149 -10.89 -0.30 10.19
C GLU A 149 -11.22 -1.53 9.34
N GLU A 150 -12.39 -1.56 8.69
CA GLU A 150 -12.74 -2.62 7.72
C GLU A 150 -11.74 -2.67 6.56
N PHE A 151 -11.45 -1.52 5.95
CA PHE A 151 -10.41 -1.41 4.92
C PHE A 151 -9.03 -1.88 5.43
N ARG A 152 -8.61 -1.44 6.63
CA ARG A 152 -7.33 -1.86 7.22
C ARG A 152 -7.28 -3.37 7.45
N ALA A 153 -8.37 -3.97 7.91
CA ALA A 153 -8.45 -5.41 8.16
C ALA A 153 -8.29 -6.20 6.84
N ALA A 154 -9.00 -5.81 5.79
CA ALA A 154 -8.88 -6.42 4.46
C ALA A 154 -7.47 -6.24 3.88
N ALA A 155 -6.90 -5.02 3.96
CA ALA A 155 -5.54 -4.74 3.51
C ALA A 155 -4.51 -5.63 4.22
N ARG A 156 -4.65 -5.81 5.54
CA ARG A 156 -3.79 -6.69 6.33
C ARG A 156 -3.92 -8.15 5.88
N GLN A 157 -5.14 -8.64 5.66
CA GLN A 157 -5.37 -10.01 5.20
C GLN A 157 -4.70 -10.25 3.84
N LEU A 158 -4.87 -9.33 2.88
CA LEU A 158 -4.26 -9.44 1.55
C LEU A 158 -2.72 -9.43 1.61
N LEU A 159 -2.13 -8.58 2.46
CA LEU A 159 -0.68 -8.53 2.65
C LEU A 159 -0.11 -9.81 3.29
N LEU A 160 -0.89 -10.51 4.13
CA LEU A 160 -0.49 -11.76 4.77
C LEU A 160 -0.72 -12.99 3.89
N ALA A 161 -1.73 -12.96 3.01
CA ALA A 161 -2.01 -14.04 2.06
C ALA A 161 -0.99 -14.11 0.91
N ALA A 162 -0.15 -13.08 0.76
CA ALA A 162 0.93 -13.03 -0.23
C ALA A 162 2.26 -13.64 0.27
N ILE A 163 2.23 -14.37 1.40
CA ILE A 163 3.35 -15.12 2.01
C ILE A 163 3.20 -16.60 1.68
#